data_AF-A0A954Z6X3-F1
#
_entry.id   AF-A0A954Z6X3-F1
#
_cell.length_a   1.000
_cell.length_b   1.000
_cell.length_c   1.000
_cell.angle_alpha   90.00
_cell.angle_beta   90.00
_cell.angle_gamma   90.00
#
_symmetry.space_group_name_H-M   'P 1'
#
loop_
_entity.id
_entity.type
_entity.pdbx_description
1 polymer ?
#
loop_
_entity_poly.entity_id
_entity_poly.type
_entity_poly.pdbx_seq_one_letter_code
_entity_poly.pdbx_strand_id
1 'polypeptide(L)' 'KQRIFELLEPHLTGANEAVTRPEICRELNLSSAAVAMSLHRMRRRYGELLREEVAATVVDPAEIDDEIRNLMEIIGRNG' A
#
# COMPACT_ATOMS: atom_id res chain seq x y z
N LYS A 1 -3.92 -13.49 -9.82
CA LYS A 1 -4.07 -12.20 -9.11
C LYS A 1 -3.28 -12.19 -7.79
N GLN A 2 -3.27 -13.28 -7.01
CA GLN A 2 -2.47 -13.44 -5.79
C GLN A 2 -1.00 -12.99 -5.94
N ARG A 3 -0.28 -13.49 -6.96
CA ARG A 3 1.14 -13.15 -7.16
C ARG A 3 1.42 -11.66 -7.40
N ILE A 4 0.50 -10.97 -8.08
CA ILE A 4 0.60 -9.51 -8.30
C ILE A 4 0.46 -8.78 -6.96
N PHE A 5 -0.45 -9.24 -6.10
CA PHE A 5 -0.62 -8.67 -4.77
C PHE A 5 0.62 -8.89 -3.91
N GLU A 6 1.11 -10.13 -3.80
CA GLU A 6 2.31 -10.48 -3.01
C GLU A 6 3.53 -9.64 -3.37
N LEU A 7 3.74 -9.38 -4.67
CA LEU A 7 4.90 -8.61 -5.14
C LEU A 7 4.71 -7.10 -4.97
N LEU A 8 3.48 -6.59 -5.01
CA LEU A 8 3.19 -5.15 -4.93
C LEU A 8 2.81 -4.67 -3.53
N GLU A 9 2.40 -5.55 -2.62
CA GLU A 9 1.98 -5.23 -1.27
C GLU A 9 3.07 -4.55 -0.43
N PRO A 10 4.34 -4.99 -0.43
CA PRO A 10 5.42 -4.28 0.27
C PRO A 10 5.58 -2.83 -0.20
N HIS A 11 5.27 -2.56 -1.47
CA HIS A 11 5.32 -1.23 -2.07
C HIS A 11 4.12 -0.34 -1.70
N LEU A 12 3.15 -0.81 -0.91
CA LEU A 12 2.00 -0.02 -0.45
C LEU A 12 2.29 0.72 0.85
N THR A 13 2.96 0.05 1.78
CA THR A 13 3.15 0.53 3.16
C THR A 13 4.52 1.16 3.40
N GLY A 14 5.43 1.06 2.43
CA GLY A 14 6.82 1.51 2.59
C GLY A 14 7.66 0.57 3.45
N ALA A 15 7.14 -0.64 3.74
CA ALA A 15 7.92 -1.74 4.26
C ALA A 15 9.08 -2.05 3.30
N ASN A 16 10.21 -2.49 3.86
CA ASN A 16 11.46 -2.74 3.15
C ASN A 16 11.20 -3.43 1.79
N GLU A 17 11.53 -2.73 0.70
CA GLU A 17 11.21 -3.16 -0.67
C GLU A 17 12.06 -4.38 -1.05
N ALA A 18 11.70 -5.57 -0.54
CA ALA A 18 12.45 -6.80 -0.71
C ALA A 18 12.64 -7.21 -2.18
N VAL A 19 11.76 -6.72 -3.07
CA VAL A 19 11.85 -6.90 -4.52
C VAL A 19 11.72 -5.54 -5.19
N THR A 20 12.67 -5.21 -6.07
CA THR A 20 12.68 -3.93 -6.77
C THR A 20 11.64 -3.88 -7.89
N ARG A 21 11.17 -2.68 -8.26
CA ARG A 21 10.18 -2.51 -9.35
C ARG A 21 10.61 -3.12 -10.69
N PRO A 22 11.89 -3.07 -11.12
CA PRO A 22 12.36 -3.78 -12.32
C PRO A 22 12.25 -5.31 -12.21
N GLU A 23 12.54 -5.88 -11.04
CA GLU A 23 12.41 -7.32 -10.81
C GLU A 23 10.94 -7.76 -10.87
N ILE A 24 10.03 -6.96 -10.31
CA ILE A 24 8.57 -7.18 -10.40
C ILE A 24 8.10 -7.15 -11.86
N CYS A 25 8.60 -6.22 -12.67
CA CYS A 25 8.26 -6.16 -14.11
C CYS A 25 8.67 -7.46 -14.82
N ARG A 26 9.90 -7.93 -14.56
CA ARG A 26 10.43 -9.17 -15.12
C ARG A 26 9.60 -10.38 -14.68
N GLU A 27 9.31 -10.47 -13.39
CA GLU A 27 8.63 -11.63 -12.82
C GLU A 27 7.16 -11.73 -13.26
N LEU A 28 6.47 -10.60 -13.35
CA LEU A 28 5.09 -10.54 -13.79
C LEU A 28 4.94 -10.52 -15.32
N ASN A 29 6.05 -10.43 -16.07
CA ASN A 29 6.07 -10.19 -17.51
C ASN A 29 5.20 -8.97 -17.89
N LEU A 30 5.34 -7.88 -17.15
CA LEU A 30 4.59 -6.63 -17.31
C LEU A 30 5.53 -5.47 -17.63
N SER A 31 5.01 -4.47 -18.33
CA SER A 31 5.73 -3.21 -18.51
C SER A 31 5.79 -2.41 -17.20
N SER A 32 6.80 -1.54 -17.09
CA SER A 32 6.92 -0.61 -15.95
C SER A 32 5.67 0.27 -15.78
N ALA A 33 5.05 0.68 -16.89
CA ALA A 33 3.78 1.41 -16.88
C ALA A 33 2.62 0.57 -16.31
N ALA A 34 2.52 -0.71 -16.68
CA ALA A 34 1.48 -1.61 -16.16
C ALA A 34 1.65 -1.89 -14.66
N VAL A 35 2.89 -2.04 -14.18
CA VAL A 35 3.22 -2.16 -12.76
C VAL A 35 2.87 -0.88 -12.02
N ALA A 36 3.26 0.29 -12.54
CA ALA A 36 2.94 1.59 -11.92
C ALA A 36 1.43 1.84 -11.82
N MET A 37 0.66 1.52 -12.86
CA MET A 37 -0.80 1.63 -12.82
C MET A 37 -1.44 0.67 -11.81
N SER A 38 -0.91 -0.55 -11.70
CA SER A 38 -1.40 -1.53 -10.73
C SER A 38 -1.14 -1.06 -9.31
N LEU A 39 0.07 -0.58 -9.04
CA LEU A 39 0.44 -0.02 -7.74
C LEU A 39 -0.42 1.21 -7.38
N HIS A 40 -0.64 2.13 -8.33
CA HIS A 40 -1.49 3.30 -8.12
C HIS A 40 -2.93 2.91 -7.72
N ARG A 41 -3.53 1.97 -8.46
CA ARG A 41 -4.88 1.47 -8.13
C ARG A 41 -4.92 0.79 -6.77
N MET A 42 -3.92 -0.01 -6.44
CA MET A 42 -3.83 -0.70 -5.15
C MET A 42 -3.67 0.29 -3.99
N ARG A 43 -2.80 1.30 -4.12
CA ARG A 43 -2.62 2.35 -3.09
C ARG A 43 -3.91 3.12 -2.84
N ARG A 44 -4.64 3.47 -3.90
CA ARG A 44 -5.94 4.12 -3.77
C ARG A 44 -6.92 3.24 -3.00
N ARG A 45 -7.08 1.97 -3.41
CA ARG A 45 -8.02 1.06 -2.74
C ARG A 45 -7.62 0.76 -1.30
N TYR A 46 -6.32 0.61 -1.04
CA TYR A 46 -5.79 0.42 0.31
C TYR A 46 -6.10 1.64 1.18
N GLY A 47 -5.87 2.86 0.70
CA GLY A 47 -6.19 4.08 1.44
C GLY A 47 -7.69 4.29 1.70
N GLU A 48 -8.55 3.90 0.75
CA GLU A 48 -10.01 3.89 0.94
C GLU A 48 -10.41 2.93 2.08
N LEU A 49 -9.94 1.68 2.02
CA LEU A 49 -10.24 0.67 3.04
C LEU A 49 -9.65 1.04 4.40
N LEU A 50 -8.40 1.52 4.45
CA LEU A 50 -7.77 1.94 5.69
C LEU A 50 -8.54 3.08 6.35
N ARG A 51 -9.03 4.05 5.56
CA ARG A 51 -9.85 5.14 6.07
C ARG A 51 -11.18 4.64 6.61
N GLU A 52 -11.82 3.68 5.96
CA GLU A 52 -13.06 3.04 6.45
C GLU A 52 -12.83 2.36 7.81
N GLU A 53 -11.76 1.59 7.94
CA GLU A 53 -11.42 0.88 9.19
C GLU A 53 -11.06 1.86 10.33
N VAL A 54 -10.27 2.90 10.05
CA VAL A 54 -9.93 3.93 11.04
C VAL A 54 -11.16 4.73 11.47
N ALA A 55 -12.04 5.09 10.52
CA ALA A 55 -13.29 5.79 10.83
C ALA A 55 -14.20 4.98 11.75
N ALA A 56 -14.10 3.66 11.73
CA ALA A 56 -14.87 2.77 12.59
C ALA A 56 -14.29 2.66 14.03
N THR A 57 -13.06 3.12 14.27
CA THR A 57 -12.38 2.99 15.57
C THR A 57 -12.18 4.31 16.30
N VAL A 58 -12.08 5.44 15.59
CA VAL A 58 -11.91 6.75 16.22
C VAL A 58 -13.19 7.22 16.91
N VAL A 59 -13.01 8.01 17.98
CA VAL A 59 -14.13 8.61 18.71
C VAL A 59 -14.61 9.88 18.00
N ASP A 60 -13.68 10.67 17.44
CA ASP A 60 -13.97 11.86 16.64
C ASP A 60 -13.54 11.65 15.17
N PRO A 61 -14.45 11.79 14.18
CA PRO A 61 -14.09 11.73 12.76
C PRO A 61 -13.00 12.72 12.32
N ALA A 62 -12.76 13.80 13.07
CA ALA A 62 -11.66 14.74 12.78
C ALA A 62 -10.27 14.10 12.97
N GLU A 63 -10.16 13.00 13.73
CA GLU A 63 -8.89 12.32 14.04
C GLU A 63 -8.45 11.36 12.93
N ILE A 64 -9.31 11.07 11.94
CA ILE A 64 -9.07 10.04 10.92
C ILE A 64 -7.74 10.25 10.18
N ASP A 65 -7.48 11.48 9.70
CA ASP A 65 -6.29 11.76 8.89
C ASP A 65 -5.01 11.69 9.72
N ASP A 66 -5.08 12.07 11.01
CA ASP A 66 -3.95 12.00 11.93
C ASP A 66 -3.65 10.56 12.33
N GLU A 67 -4.68 9.76 12.60
CA GLU A 67 -4.53 8.34 12.92
C GLU A 67 -3.97 7.55 11.74
N ILE A 68 -4.45 7.79 10.52
CA ILE A 68 -3.87 7.18 9.31
C ILE A 68 -2.39 7.53 9.18
N ARG A 69 -2.00 8.79 9.43
CA ARG A 69 -0.59 9.20 9.35
C ARG A 69 0.25 8.45 10.38
N ASN A 70 -0.20 8.39 11.63
CA ASN A 70 0.50 7.68 12.70
C ASN A 70 0.67 6.19 12.38
N LEU A 71 -0.40 5.53 11.91
CA LEU A 71 -0.37 4.12 11.52
C LEU A 71 0.65 3.87 10.40
N MET A 72 0.66 4.70 9.36
CA MET A 72 1.60 4.56 8.25
C MET A 72 3.05 4.77 8.70
N GLU A 73 3.31 5.70 9.62
CA GLU A 73 4.65 5.89 10.19
C GLU A 73 5.13 4.67 10.97
N ILE A 74 4.24 4.02 11.75
CA ILE A 74 4.59 2.83 12.53
C ILE A 74 4.82 1.63 11.61
N ILE A 75 3.94 1.41 10.63
CA ILE A 75 4.04 0.28 9.71
C ILE A 75 5.30 0.40 8.84
N GLY A 76 5.58 1.60 8.31
CA GLY A 76 6.78 1.84 7.49
C GLY A 76 8.10 1.71 8.26
N ARG A 77 8.09 1.78 9.60
CA ARG A 77 9.27 1.55 10.46
C ARG A 77 9.51 0.08 10.81
N ASN A 78 8.46 -0.75 10.77
CA ASN A 78 8.51 -2.15 11.18
C ASN A 78 8.64 -3.15 10.02
N GLY A 79 8.69 -2.65 8.78
CA GLY A 79 8.83 -3.45 7.57
C GLY A 79 10.27 -3.61 7.09
#